data_AF-A0A3D4XVM4-F1
#
_entry.id   AF-A0A3D4XVM4-F1
#
_cell.length_a   1.000
_cell.length_b   1.000
_cell.length_c   1.000
_cell.angle_alpha   90.00
_cell.angle_beta   90.00
_cell.angle_gamma   90.00
#
_symmetry.space_group_name_H-M   'P 1'
#
loop_
_entity.id
_entity.type
_entity.pdbx_description
1 polymer ?
#
loop_
_entity_poly.entity_id
_entity_poly.type
_entity_poly.pdbx_seq_one_letter_code
_entity_poly.pdbx_strand_id
1 'polypeptide(L)'
;MRECIAIVGDRFTLEWYFDMRGYSQPLDYFSQTTELEQDKIIALFKYMADHGKIFNKTKFVNEGDGIYAFKAGQNRYLCFFFLGGKIILTNAFTKKAQKLPAREKEKAIAAFKSYKKRVEEGLYYE
;
A
#
# COMPACT_ATOMS: atom_id res chain seq x y z
N MET A 1 -15.86 11.67 6.87
CA MET A 1 -14.71 11.69 5.94
C MET A 1 -13.55 10.97 6.58
N ARG A 2 -13.31 9.71 6.21
CA ARG A 2 -12.10 9.00 6.62
C ARG A 2 -10.94 9.55 5.79
N GLU A 3 -9.91 10.07 6.46
CA GLU A 3 -8.67 10.46 5.80
C GLU A 3 -7.90 9.20 5.41
N CYS A 4 -8.28 8.59 4.28
CA CYS A 4 -7.61 7.41 3.76
C CYS A 4 -6.28 7.74 3.08
N ILE A 5 -5.95 9.02 2.94
CA ILE A 5 -4.81 9.48 2.16
C ILE A 5 -3.53 9.30 2.97
N ALA A 6 -2.58 8.55 2.41
CA ALA A 6 -1.24 8.42 2.94
C ALA A 6 -0.36 9.56 2.44
N ILE A 7 -0.28 9.73 1.12
CA ILE A 7 0.52 10.76 0.44
C ILE A 7 -0.20 11.20 -0.83
N VAL A 8 -0.28 12.51 -1.05
CA VAL A 8 -0.63 13.10 -2.33
C VAL A 8 0.65 13.51 -3.04
N GLY A 9 0.80 13.09 -4.29
CA GLY A 9 1.87 13.54 -5.16
C GLY A 9 1.36 13.90 -6.55
N ASP A 10 2.24 14.42 -7.39
CA ASP A 10 1.88 14.99 -8.69
C ASP A 10 1.34 13.96 -9.70
N ARG A 11 1.72 12.68 -9.55
CA ARG A 11 1.34 11.60 -10.48
C ARG A 11 0.33 10.64 -9.88
N PHE A 12 0.52 10.27 -8.62
CA PHE A 12 -0.31 9.30 -7.92
C PHE A 12 -0.65 9.76 -6.52
N THR A 13 -1.86 9.42 -6.07
CA THR A 13 -2.25 9.51 -4.67
C THR A 13 -2.15 8.13 -4.03
N LEU A 14 -1.38 8.01 -2.96
CA LEU A 14 -1.28 6.80 -2.16
C LEU A 14 -2.33 6.86 -1.05
N GLU A 15 -3.11 5.79 -0.92
CA GLU A 15 -4.14 5.67 0.10
C GLU A 15 -3.91 4.41 0.95
N TRP A 16 -4.19 4.50 2.24
CA TRP A 16 -4.30 3.37 3.13
C TRP A 16 -5.60 2.62 2.87
N TYR A 17 -5.53 1.30 2.73
CA TYR A 17 -6.71 0.46 2.66
C TYR A 17 -7.41 0.39 4.02
N PHE A 18 -8.71 0.60 4.04
CA PHE A 18 -9.57 0.37 5.20
C PHE A 18 -10.50 -0.82 4.95
N ASP A 19 -10.61 -1.71 5.93
CA ASP A 19 -11.60 -2.79 5.89
C ASP A 19 -13.02 -2.27 6.18
N MET A 20 -14.02 -3.17 6.20
CA MET A 20 -15.42 -2.79 6.46
C MET A 20 -15.65 -2.26 7.88
N ARG A 21 -14.75 -2.58 8.81
CA ARG A 21 -14.79 -2.12 10.20
C ARG A 21 -14.11 -0.76 10.38
N GLY A 22 -13.47 -0.23 9.34
CA GLY A 22 -12.68 1.00 9.43
C GLY A 22 -11.31 0.79 10.05
N TYR A 23 -10.80 -0.44 10.06
CA TYR A 23 -9.42 -0.73 10.45
C TYR A 23 -8.51 -0.75 9.22
N SER A 24 -7.34 -0.13 9.34
CA SER A 24 -6.29 -0.14 8.33
C SER A 24 -5.03 -0.78 8.89
N GLN A 25 -4.79 -2.04 8.51
CA GLN A 25 -3.58 -2.76 8.89
C GLN A 25 -2.27 -2.07 8.44
N PRO A 26 -2.14 -1.53 7.21
CA PRO A 26 -0.88 -0.90 6.81
C PRO A 26 -0.63 0.42 7.56
N LEU A 27 -1.68 1.17 7.92
CA LEU A 27 -1.56 2.38 8.74
C LEU A 27 -1.17 2.02 10.19
N ASP A 28 -1.85 1.03 10.78
CA ASP A 28 -1.54 0.54 12.13
C ASP A 28 -0.09 0.04 12.23
N TYR A 29 0.36 -0.71 11.22
CA TYR A 29 1.75 -1.14 11.12
C TYR A 29 2.72 0.05 11.01
N PHE A 30 2.42 1.04 10.18
CA PHE A 30 3.25 2.25 10.03
C PHE A 30 3.43 2.97 11.37
N SER A 31 2.34 3.14 12.13
CA SER A 31 2.36 3.79 13.45
C SER A 31 3.21 3.04 14.49
N GLN A 32 3.42 1.74 14.31
CA GLN A 32 4.25 0.90 15.20
C GLN A 32 5.74 0.86 14.78
N THR A 33 6.10 1.39 13.61
CA THR A 33 7.51 1.47 13.17
C THR A 33 8.25 2.65 13.79
N THR A 34 9.58 2.59 13.82
CA THR A 34 10.41 3.69 14.35
C THR A 34 10.39 4.92 13.43
N GLU A 35 10.65 6.11 13.95
CA GLU A 35 10.72 7.36 13.16
C GLU A 35 11.66 7.24 11.94
N LEU A 36 12.85 6.64 12.13
CA LEU A 36 13.81 6.39 11.06
C LEU A 36 13.29 5.45 9.96
N GLU A 37 12.39 4.53 10.29
CA GLU A 37 11.73 3.67 9.32
C GLU A 37 10.58 4.39 8.63
N GLN A 38 9.80 5.14 9.40
CA GLN A 38 8.71 5.98 8.89
C GLN A 38 9.23 6.96 7.84
N ASP A 39 10.35 7.64 8.09
CA ASP A 39 11.00 8.53 7.12
C ASP A 39 11.35 7.81 5.82
N LYS A 40 11.91 6.61 5.89
CA LYS A 40 12.27 5.81 4.71
C LYS A 40 11.04 5.35 3.94
N ILE A 41 9.95 5.02 4.65
CA ILE A 41 8.68 4.60 4.07
C ILE A 41 8.03 5.80 3.36
N ILE A 42 7.88 6.93 4.06
CA ILE A 42 7.31 8.17 3.52
C ILE A 42 8.12 8.66 2.32
N ALA A 43 9.45 8.69 2.40
CA ALA A 43 10.29 9.11 1.29
C ALA A 43 10.08 8.23 0.04
N LEU A 44 9.94 6.91 0.24
CA LEU A 44 9.70 5.97 -0.86
C LEU A 44 8.31 6.15 -1.47
N PHE A 45 7.30 6.34 -0.62
CA PHE A 45 5.92 6.60 -1.03
C PHE A 45 5.80 7.92 -1.78
N LYS A 46 6.41 8.99 -1.26
CA LYS A 46 6.43 10.32 -1.89
C LYS A 46 7.12 10.27 -3.24
N TYR A 47 8.26 9.61 -3.33
CA TYR A 47 8.95 9.42 -4.60
C TYR A 47 8.04 8.75 -5.65
N MET A 48 7.30 7.70 -5.27
CA MET A 48 6.32 7.08 -6.17
C MET A 48 5.16 8.01 -6.50
N ALA A 49 4.64 8.73 -5.52
CA ALA A 49 3.53 9.67 -5.68
C ALA A 49 3.88 10.77 -6.70
N ASP A 50 5.11 11.28 -6.67
CA ASP A 50 5.55 12.40 -7.51
C ASP A 50 6.06 11.92 -8.88
N HIS A 51 6.82 10.83 -8.94
CA HIS A 51 7.49 10.38 -10.18
C HIS A 51 6.69 9.31 -10.93
N GLY A 52 5.80 8.59 -10.22
CA GLY A 52 4.96 7.54 -10.77
C GLY A 52 5.68 6.26 -11.22
N LYS A 53 7.00 6.21 -11.08
CA LYS A 53 7.80 5.05 -11.46
C LYS A 53 9.03 4.91 -10.59
N ILE A 54 9.20 3.71 -10.02
CA ILE A 54 10.44 3.30 -9.38
C ILE A 54 11.11 2.26 -10.27
N PHE A 55 12.21 2.64 -10.94
CA PHE A 55 12.98 1.72 -11.78
C PHE A 55 13.75 0.67 -10.97
N ASN A 56 14.01 0.96 -9.70
CA ASN A 56 14.79 0.09 -8.83
C ASN A 56 13.93 -1.07 -8.30
N LYS A 57 14.12 -2.27 -8.88
CA LYS A 57 13.45 -3.52 -8.48
C LYS A 57 13.70 -3.93 -7.02
N THR A 58 14.75 -3.39 -6.39
CA THR A 58 15.02 -3.62 -4.96
C THR A 58 14.14 -2.79 -4.04
N LYS A 59 13.53 -1.72 -4.57
CA LYS A 59 12.66 -0.76 -3.86
C LYS A 59 11.18 -0.93 -4.21
N PHE A 60 10.87 -1.36 -5.43
CA PHE A 60 9.52 -1.64 -5.88
C PHE A 60 9.52 -2.82 -6.83
N VAL A 61 8.70 -3.84 -6.55
CA VAL A 61 8.64 -5.05 -7.37
C VAL A 61 7.19 -5.47 -7.60
N ASN A 62 6.94 -6.08 -8.75
CA ASN A 62 5.68 -6.76 -9.03
C ASN A 62 5.75 -8.18 -8.45
N GLU A 63 4.84 -8.52 -7.54
CA GLU A 63 4.73 -9.83 -6.87
C GLU A 63 3.74 -10.78 -7.59
N GLY A 64 3.24 -10.37 -8.76
CA GLY A 64 2.22 -11.06 -9.56
C GLY A 64 0.79 -10.66 -9.20
N ASP A 65 -0.16 -11.05 -10.04
CA ASP A 65 -1.61 -10.84 -9.83
C ASP A 65 -2.02 -9.36 -9.67
N GLY A 66 -1.24 -8.45 -10.25
CA GLY A 66 -1.46 -7.00 -10.11
C GLY A 66 -1.08 -6.42 -8.74
N ILE A 67 -0.46 -7.23 -7.88
CA ILE A 67 0.06 -6.82 -6.57
C ILE A 67 1.52 -6.40 -6.71
N TYR A 68 1.84 -5.26 -6.11
CA TYR A 68 3.18 -4.70 -6.07
C TYR A 68 3.63 -4.55 -4.62
N ALA A 69 4.94 -4.59 -4.39
CA ALA A 69 5.53 -4.44 -3.07
C ALA A 69 6.54 -3.30 -3.02
N PHE A 70 6.30 -2.32 -2.15
CA PHE A 70 7.30 -1.37 -1.71
C PHE A 70 8.25 -2.01 -0.71
N LYS A 71 9.54 -1.74 -0.88
CA LYS A 71 10.63 -2.30 -0.08
C LYS A 71 11.42 -1.18 0.61
N ALA A 72 10.96 -0.78 1.79
CA ALA A 72 11.61 0.22 2.65
C ALA A 72 12.46 -0.46 3.73
N GLY A 73 13.70 -0.82 3.40
CA GLY A 73 14.57 -1.56 4.33
C GLY A 73 14.05 -2.99 4.57
N GLN A 74 13.69 -3.32 5.82
CA GLN A 74 13.03 -4.59 6.16
C GLN A 74 11.50 -4.52 6.00
N ASN A 75 10.93 -3.32 5.95
CA ASN A 75 9.49 -3.12 5.84
C ASN A 75 9.02 -3.35 4.41
N ARG A 76 7.92 -4.10 4.28
CA ARG A 76 7.27 -4.43 3.01
C ARG A 76 5.84 -3.95 3.06
N TYR A 77 5.44 -3.16 2.07
CA TYR A 77 4.06 -2.73 1.89
C TYR A 77 3.56 -3.25 0.56
N LEU A 78 2.52 -4.06 0.59
CA LEU A 78 1.83 -4.48 -0.62
C LEU A 78 0.83 -3.41 -1.04
N CYS A 79 0.65 -3.29 -2.34
CA CYS A 79 -0.24 -2.33 -2.95
C CYS A 79 -0.75 -2.79 -4.30
N PHE A 80 -1.78 -2.11 -4.79
CA PHE A 80 -2.24 -2.22 -6.16
C PHE A 80 -2.50 -0.84 -6.75
N PHE A 81 -2.43 -0.76 -8.07
CA PHE A 81 -2.83 0.44 -8.80
C PHE A 81 -4.33 0.40 -9.04
N PHE A 82 -4.97 1.55 -8.88
CA PHE A 82 -6.39 1.73 -9.12
C PHE A 82 -6.65 2.91 -10.07
N LEU A 83 -7.83 2.92 -10.67
CA LEU A 83 -8.27 3.95 -11.60
C LEU A 83 -8.20 5.34 -10.97
N GLY A 84 -7.90 6.35 -11.78
CA GLY A 84 -7.78 7.74 -11.33
C GLY A 84 -6.42 8.10 -10.70
N GLY A 85 -5.36 7.34 -11.00
CA GLY A 85 -4.02 7.64 -10.48
C GLY A 85 -3.89 7.35 -8.98
N LYS A 86 -4.53 6.28 -8.50
CA LYS A 86 -4.48 5.90 -7.09
C LYS A 86 -3.62 4.66 -6.88
N ILE A 87 -2.89 4.62 -5.78
CA ILE A 87 -2.15 3.45 -5.31
C ILE A 87 -2.66 3.11 -3.93
N ILE A 88 -3.26 1.94 -3.78
CA ILE A 88 -3.88 1.53 -2.52
C ILE A 88 -2.92 0.58 -1.80
N LEU A 89 -2.47 0.99 -0.62
CA LEU A 89 -1.62 0.22 0.28
C LEU A 89 -2.51 -0.76 1.05
N THR A 90 -2.38 -2.07 0.79
CA THR A 90 -3.30 -3.10 1.32
C THR A 90 -2.87 -3.64 2.67
N ASN A 91 -1.60 -3.98 2.80
CA ASN A 91 -1.04 -4.60 3.98
C ASN A 91 0.47 -4.38 4.08
N ALA A 92 0.99 -4.44 5.30
CA ALA A 92 2.37 -4.19 5.62
C ALA A 92 2.93 -5.26 6.57
N PHE A 93 4.20 -5.63 6.39
CA PHE A 93 4.88 -6.61 7.24
C PHE A 93 6.40 -6.44 7.21
N THR A 94 7.06 -6.89 8.28
CA THR A 94 8.52 -6.99 8.31
C THR A 94 8.97 -8.24 7.55
N LYS A 95 10.00 -8.12 6.70
CA LYS A 95 10.59 -9.26 6.01
C LYS A 95 11.15 -10.26 7.04
N LYS A 96 10.52 -11.43 7.16
CA LYS A 96 11.01 -12.57 7.96
C LYS A 96 11.70 -13.65 7.13
N ALA A 97 11.39 -13.73 5.83
CA ALA A 97 11.90 -14.76 4.92
C ALA A 97 12.30 -14.17 3.56
N GLN A 98 13.03 -14.94 2.75
CA GLN A 98 13.46 -14.54 1.40
C GLN A 98 12.28 -14.35 0.44
N LYS A 99 11.21 -15.16 0.59
CA LYS A 99 10.01 -15.18 -0.25
C LYS A 99 8.85 -14.42 0.39
N LEU A 100 7.97 -13.86 -0.45
CA LEU A 100 6.70 -13.27 -0.01
C LEU A 100 5.82 -14.36 0.65
N PRO A 101 5.35 -14.18 1.89
CA PRO A 101 4.43 -15.13 2.49
C PRO A 101 3.12 -15.20 1.70
N ALA A 102 2.69 -16.39 1.31
CA ALA A 102 1.47 -16.61 0.51
C ALA A 102 0.24 -15.95 1.16
N ARG A 103 0.12 -16.04 2.49
CA ARG A 103 -0.94 -15.41 3.28
C ARG A 103 -1.02 -13.90 3.11
N GLU A 104 0.12 -13.21 3.02
CA GLU A 104 0.13 -11.75 2.83
C GLU A 104 -0.29 -11.36 1.42
N LYS A 105 0.05 -12.19 0.43
CA LYS A 105 -0.42 -12.02 -0.94
C LYS A 105 -1.93 -12.25 -1.07
N GLU A 106 -2.45 -13.31 -0.45
CA GLU A 106 -3.89 -13.60 -0.42
C GLU A 106 -4.69 -12.47 0.23
N LYS A 107 -4.19 -11.91 1.34
CA LYS A 107 -4.78 -10.72 1.98
C LYS A 107 -4.82 -9.53 1.03
N ALA A 108 -3.74 -9.26 0.29
CA ALA A 108 -3.71 -8.15 -0.67
C ALA A 108 -4.75 -8.33 -1.78
N ILE A 109 -4.88 -9.55 -2.31
CA ILE A 109 -5.88 -9.88 -3.34
C ILE A 109 -7.31 -9.73 -2.79
N ALA A 110 -7.56 -10.19 -1.55
CA ALA A 110 -8.86 -10.03 -0.91
C ALA A 110 -9.20 -8.55 -0.65
N ALA A 111 -8.23 -7.77 -0.17
CA ALA A 111 -8.35 -6.33 0.04
C ALA A 111 -8.65 -5.60 -1.29
N PHE A 112 -7.97 -5.96 -2.38
CA PHE A 112 -8.25 -5.43 -3.71
C PHE A 112 -9.70 -5.69 -4.14
N LYS A 113 -10.17 -6.94 -4.04
CA LYS A 113 -11.56 -7.29 -4.41
C LYS A 113 -12.58 -6.53 -3.57
N SER A 114 -12.34 -6.41 -2.26
CA SER A 114 -13.23 -5.69 -1.34
C SER A 114 -13.22 -4.18 -1.60
N TYR A 115 -12.04 -3.58 -1.84
CA TYR A 115 -11.91 -2.19 -2.21
C TYR A 115 -12.66 -1.90 -3.51
N LYS A 116 -12.37 -2.66 -4.57
CA LYS A 116 -13.01 -2.49 -5.88
C LYS A 116 -14.53 -2.53 -5.77
N LYS A 117 -15.08 -3.56 -5.12
CA LYS A 117 -16.53 -3.70 -4.92
C LYS A 117 -17.15 -2.49 -4.20
N ARG A 118 -16.55 -2.05 -3.08
CA ARG A 118 -17.08 -0.92 -2.30
C ARG A 118 -16.94 0.42 -3.02
N VAL A 119 -15.91 0.59 -3.85
CA VAL A 119 -15.78 1.79 -4.69
C VAL A 119 -16.85 1.80 -5.79
N GLU A 120 -17.11 0.64 -6.42
CA GLU A 120 -18.20 0.50 -7.42
C GLU A 120 -19.58 0.72 -6.80
N GLU A 121 -19.79 0.30 -5.56
CA GLU A 121 -21.04 0.51 -4.80
C GLU A 121 -21.13 1.92 -4.17
N GLY A 122 -20.08 2.75 -4.24
CA GLY A 122 -20.02 4.08 -3.61
C GLY A 122 -19.75 4.08 -2.10
N LEU A 123 -19.72 2.92 -1.45
CA LEU A 123 -19.67 2.75 0.01
C LEU A 123 -18.27 2.88 0.64
N TYR A 124 -17.21 3.09 -0.15
CA TYR A 124 -15.84 3.07 0.39
C TYR A 124 -15.42 4.39 1.06
N TYR A 125 -15.86 5.52 0.51
CA TYR A 125 -15.43 6.86 0.95
C TYR A 125 -16.49 7.59 1.81
N GLU A 126 -17.66 6.98 2.00
CA GLU A 126 -18.72 7.45 2.90
C GLU A 126 -18.33 7.26 4.38
#